data_AF-A0A0A9XWR7-F1
#
_entry.id   AF-A0A0A9XWR7-F1
#
_cell.length_a   1.000
_cell.length_b   1.000
_cell.length_c   1.000
_cell.angle_alpha   90.00
_cell.angle_beta   90.00
_cell.angle_gamma   90.00
#
_symmetry.space_group_name_H-M   'P 1'
#
loop_
_entity.id
_entity.type
_entity.pdbx_description
1 polymer ?
#
loop_
_entity_poly.entity_id
_entity_poly.type
_entity_poly.pdbx_seq_one_letter_code
_entity_poly.pdbx_strand_id
1 'polypeptide(L)'
;MILTSPCVRSSSPSTDTFEQFRQMRAERIQKLVTLQEKERELCEFLGESPYQIHVACPSDAQLGDIQMNLHNLQRVKVERCSTYQNLKLQIESLMNTLEVTPSTNFERDALMNENGSFHLTTVNLRKLEDVLRKYEQMMRDKEEQIALLKSKLDTLYSRISEDENHRKNFMARCTGIGQSTTGMILREIERCEEIKRANIKPCIEKIRCDIANLWEMLTFSEDERSKFNAYYTDSFNEDVLELHEMECTRLEMLYEECKEILDLADQRRVLWERMNHLKEQATNPSRLKNRGGRLLKEEKERKSLEKSLPRLESQLKKELVTYYEKHGNPFLWYGKDLLQTIEVESVIEKTLLNLNARSNASKASTPRSTPRATPSRGNSRHGSVSNLLAPLNLDDASVASYSQFQEQIELASYLPTPSKRYTPQISNAKRFLTPATRSATRSASRLPLRQIQPSPYHHRAHSSPTTPKRTTAFKLKPSPRRITPRRYGFSTTKNSLQF
;
A
#
# COMPACT_ATOMS: atom_id res chain seq x y z
N MET A 1 -84.75 -108.87 -5.79
CA MET A 1 -83.87 -107.69 -5.77
C MET A 1 -83.74 -107.19 -4.33
N ILE A 2 -82.63 -107.50 -3.66
CA ILE A 2 -82.11 -106.70 -2.55
C ILE A 2 -80.60 -106.68 -2.76
N LEU A 3 -80.09 -105.54 -3.22
CA LEU A 3 -78.65 -105.27 -3.37
C LEU A 3 -78.10 -104.88 -2.01
N THR A 4 -77.24 -105.71 -1.44
CA THR A 4 -76.36 -105.34 -0.34
C THR A 4 -75.02 -104.90 -0.91
N SER A 5 -74.79 -103.60 -0.94
CA SER A 5 -73.47 -103.01 -1.23
C SER A 5 -72.52 -103.22 -0.03
N PRO A 6 -71.27 -103.65 -0.24
CA PRO A 6 -70.29 -103.71 0.83
C PRO A 6 -69.77 -102.31 1.15
N CYS A 7 -69.73 -101.99 2.45
CA CYS A 7 -69.12 -100.78 2.99
C CYS A 7 -67.65 -100.72 2.56
N VAL A 8 -67.31 -99.72 1.74
CA VAL A 8 -65.93 -99.41 1.35
C VAL A 8 -65.15 -99.06 2.60
N ARG A 9 -64.15 -99.87 2.93
CA ARG A 9 -63.09 -99.51 3.87
C ARG A 9 -62.42 -98.24 3.34
N SER A 10 -62.68 -97.11 3.97
CA SER A 10 -61.86 -95.92 3.85
C SER A 10 -60.44 -96.27 4.32
N SER A 11 -59.55 -96.51 3.36
CA SER A 11 -58.11 -96.62 3.58
C SER A 11 -57.62 -95.36 4.29
N SER A 12 -57.26 -95.47 5.56
CA SER A 12 -56.42 -94.50 6.25
C SER A 12 -55.18 -94.23 5.39
N PRO A 13 -54.79 -92.97 5.12
CA PRO A 13 -53.55 -92.71 4.41
C PRO A 13 -52.41 -93.36 5.19
N SER A 14 -51.53 -94.10 4.50
CA SER A 14 -50.38 -94.76 5.12
C SER A 14 -49.54 -93.70 5.86
N THR A 15 -49.04 -94.04 7.04
CA THR A 15 -48.19 -93.19 7.88
C THR A 15 -47.06 -92.53 7.08
N ASP A 16 -46.50 -93.27 6.12
CA ASP A 16 -45.44 -92.83 5.20
C ASP A 16 -45.85 -91.62 4.35
N THR A 17 -47.10 -91.55 3.87
CA THR A 17 -47.58 -90.40 3.06
C THR A 17 -47.71 -89.14 3.90
N PHE A 18 -48.19 -89.25 5.13
CA PHE A 18 -48.25 -88.12 6.06
C PHE A 18 -46.85 -87.62 6.44
N GLU A 19 -45.89 -88.53 6.60
CA GLU A 19 -44.51 -88.21 6.91
C GLU A 19 -43.82 -87.48 5.74
N GLN A 20 -44.07 -87.92 4.51
CA GLN A 20 -43.62 -87.22 3.29
C GLN A 20 -44.19 -85.79 3.18
N PHE A 21 -45.49 -85.59 3.45
CA PHE A 21 -46.08 -84.25 3.45
C PHE A 21 -45.53 -83.34 4.56
N ARG A 22 -45.23 -83.91 5.75
CA ARG A 22 -44.56 -83.16 6.83
C ARG A 22 -43.14 -82.75 6.42
N GLN A 23 -42.41 -83.63 5.75
CA GLN A 23 -41.06 -83.37 5.27
C GLN A 23 -41.04 -82.29 4.18
N MET A 24 -41.91 -82.41 3.16
CA MET A 24 -42.06 -81.36 2.13
C MET A 24 -42.46 -80.01 2.71
N ARG A 25 -43.36 -79.99 3.71
CA ARG A 25 -43.73 -78.75 4.40
C ARG A 25 -42.53 -78.14 5.13
N ALA A 26 -41.75 -78.95 5.85
CA ALA A 26 -40.57 -78.49 6.56
C ALA A 26 -39.51 -77.92 5.59
N GLU A 27 -39.25 -78.62 4.48
CA GLU A 27 -38.33 -78.16 3.43
C GLU A 27 -38.77 -76.84 2.80
N ARG A 28 -40.05 -76.69 2.47
CA ARG A 28 -40.60 -75.45 1.92
C ARG A 28 -40.51 -74.28 2.89
N ILE A 29 -40.74 -74.52 4.18
CA ILE A 29 -40.59 -73.49 5.22
C ILE A 29 -39.12 -73.09 5.37
N GLN A 30 -38.20 -74.06 5.42
CA GLN A 30 -36.76 -73.78 5.51
C GLN A 30 -36.25 -73.01 4.28
N LYS A 31 -36.71 -73.39 3.08
CA LYS A 31 -36.40 -72.68 1.84
C LYS A 31 -36.95 -71.25 1.85
N LEU A 32 -38.17 -71.02 2.35
CA LEU A 32 -38.71 -69.68 2.51
C LEU A 32 -37.86 -68.82 3.45
N VAL A 33 -37.50 -69.35 4.63
CA VAL A 33 -36.67 -68.64 5.62
C VAL A 33 -35.34 -68.22 5.02
N THR A 34 -34.63 -69.16 4.35
CA THR A 34 -33.34 -68.87 3.72
C THR A 34 -33.42 -67.87 2.57
N LEU A 35 -34.51 -67.88 1.78
CA LEU A 35 -34.71 -66.91 0.70
C LEU A 35 -35.04 -65.52 1.27
N GLN A 36 -35.89 -65.44 2.29
CA GLN A 36 -36.25 -64.18 2.96
C GLN A 36 -35.07 -63.55 3.71
N GLU A 37 -34.16 -64.36 4.26
CA GLU A 37 -32.93 -63.87 4.89
C GLU A 37 -32.01 -63.21 3.87
N LYS A 38 -31.71 -63.91 2.75
CA LYS A 38 -30.92 -63.36 1.65
C LYS A 38 -31.54 -62.09 1.04
N GLU A 39 -32.86 -62.09 0.91
CA GLU A 39 -33.58 -60.94 0.39
C GLU A 39 -33.46 -59.75 1.33
N ARG A 40 -33.62 -59.96 2.64
CA ARG A 40 -33.48 -58.94 3.66
C ARG A 40 -32.08 -58.31 3.65
N GLU A 41 -31.03 -59.12 3.56
CA GLU A 41 -29.65 -58.63 3.46
C GLU A 41 -29.44 -57.74 2.22
N LEU A 42 -29.95 -58.17 1.06
CA LEU A 42 -29.86 -57.38 -0.18
C LEU A 42 -30.70 -56.10 -0.09
N CYS A 43 -31.90 -56.17 0.46
CA CYS A 43 -32.79 -55.04 0.69
C CYS A 43 -32.18 -54.02 1.65
N GLU A 44 -31.56 -54.46 2.75
CA GLU A 44 -30.88 -53.59 3.70
C GLU A 44 -29.69 -52.87 3.04
N PHE A 45 -28.88 -53.59 2.27
CA PHE A 45 -27.75 -53.03 1.54
C PHE A 45 -28.17 -52.02 0.45
N LEU A 46 -29.29 -52.28 -0.24
CA LEU A 46 -29.83 -51.44 -1.32
C LEU A 46 -30.82 -50.37 -0.84
N GLY A 47 -31.27 -50.42 0.42
CA GLY A 47 -32.34 -49.57 0.94
C GLY A 47 -33.71 -49.81 0.28
N GLU A 48 -33.97 -51.04 -0.17
CA GLU A 48 -35.23 -51.45 -0.79
C GLU A 48 -36.15 -52.15 0.23
N SER A 49 -37.46 -52.19 -0.04
CA SER A 49 -38.41 -52.89 0.84
C SER A 49 -38.45 -54.40 0.56
N PRO A 50 -38.29 -55.29 1.56
CA PRO A 50 -38.39 -56.74 1.37
C PRO A 50 -39.79 -57.19 0.94
N TYR A 51 -39.87 -58.26 0.14
CA TYR A 51 -41.12 -58.90 -0.23
C TYR A 51 -41.67 -59.74 0.94
N GLN A 52 -42.85 -59.40 1.46
CA GLN A 52 -43.45 -60.05 2.62
C GLN A 52 -44.44 -61.14 2.23
N ILE A 53 -44.14 -62.39 2.60
CA ILE A 53 -45.05 -63.53 2.48
C ILE A 53 -45.47 -63.98 3.88
N HIS A 54 -46.74 -63.72 4.23
CA HIS A 54 -47.33 -64.13 5.52
C HIS A 54 -48.23 -65.36 5.33
N VAL A 55 -47.62 -66.55 5.24
CA VAL A 55 -48.36 -67.80 5.00
C VAL A 55 -47.77 -68.94 5.82
N ALA A 56 -48.62 -69.82 6.37
CA ALA A 56 -48.22 -70.94 7.24
C ALA A 56 -47.50 -72.10 6.50
N CYS A 57 -47.61 -72.14 5.17
CA CYS A 57 -46.88 -73.02 4.27
C CYS A 57 -46.89 -72.37 2.87
N PRO A 58 -45.72 -72.02 2.30
CA PRO A 58 -45.66 -71.32 1.02
C PRO A 58 -45.99 -72.25 -0.17
N SER A 59 -46.60 -71.69 -1.21
CA SER A 59 -46.76 -72.37 -2.50
C SER A 59 -45.48 -72.31 -3.33
N ASP A 60 -45.33 -73.19 -4.32
CA ASP A 60 -44.16 -73.16 -5.22
C ASP A 60 -44.13 -71.87 -6.07
N ALA A 61 -45.30 -71.30 -6.39
CA ALA A 61 -45.40 -70.00 -7.07
C ALA A 61 -44.85 -68.87 -6.17
N GLN A 62 -45.23 -68.84 -4.90
CA GLN A 62 -44.74 -67.87 -3.91
C GLN A 62 -43.23 -67.96 -3.68
N LEU A 63 -42.68 -69.17 -3.67
CA LEU A 63 -41.22 -69.37 -3.62
C LEU A 63 -40.55 -68.88 -4.91
N GLY A 64 -41.17 -69.08 -6.07
CA GLY A 64 -40.72 -68.55 -7.35
C GLY A 64 -40.71 -67.02 -7.42
N ASP A 65 -41.72 -66.36 -6.83
CA ASP A 65 -41.83 -64.90 -6.78
C ASP A 65 -40.67 -64.27 -5.97
N ILE A 66 -40.32 -64.82 -4.80
CA ILE A 66 -39.15 -64.36 -4.03
C ILE A 66 -37.85 -64.61 -4.79
N GLN A 67 -37.72 -65.76 -5.46
CA GLN A 67 -36.54 -66.05 -6.28
C GLN A 67 -36.38 -65.05 -7.44
N MET A 68 -37.49 -64.66 -8.08
CA MET A 68 -37.50 -63.62 -9.10
C MET A 68 -37.11 -62.25 -8.52
N ASN A 69 -37.64 -61.90 -7.33
CA ASN A 69 -37.27 -60.65 -6.67
C ASN A 69 -35.79 -60.61 -6.29
N LEU A 70 -35.25 -61.70 -5.75
CA LEU A 70 -33.82 -61.84 -5.47
C LEU A 70 -32.97 -61.65 -6.72
N HIS A 71 -33.37 -62.23 -7.86
CA HIS A 71 -32.66 -62.03 -9.12
C HIS A 71 -32.69 -60.55 -9.57
N ASN A 72 -33.83 -59.87 -9.41
CA ASN A 72 -33.97 -58.44 -9.68
C ASN A 72 -33.09 -57.59 -8.76
N LEU A 73 -33.09 -57.86 -7.44
CA LEU A 73 -32.25 -57.17 -6.46
C LEU A 73 -30.76 -57.39 -6.74
N GLN A 74 -30.36 -58.61 -7.13
CA GLN A 74 -28.99 -58.92 -7.52
C GLN A 74 -28.57 -58.09 -8.75
N ARG A 75 -29.45 -57.96 -9.76
CA ARG A 75 -29.21 -57.12 -10.93
C ARG A 75 -29.04 -55.65 -10.56
N VAL A 76 -29.93 -55.11 -9.71
CA VAL A 76 -29.85 -53.73 -9.21
C VAL A 76 -28.55 -53.51 -8.41
N LYS A 77 -28.13 -54.48 -7.60
CA LYS A 77 -26.85 -54.42 -6.88
C LYS A 77 -25.67 -54.28 -7.83
N VAL A 78 -25.61 -55.09 -8.89
CA VAL A 78 -24.53 -55.01 -9.90
C VAL A 78 -24.52 -53.65 -10.58
N GLU A 79 -25.70 -53.15 -10.99
CA GLU A 79 -25.84 -51.82 -11.61
C GLU A 79 -25.35 -50.72 -10.67
N ARG A 80 -25.82 -50.69 -9.42
CA ARG A 80 -25.44 -49.67 -8.43
C ARG A 80 -23.97 -49.76 -8.01
N CYS A 81 -23.40 -50.97 -7.94
CA CYS A 81 -21.97 -51.15 -7.71
C CYS A 81 -21.15 -50.51 -8.83
N SER A 82 -21.58 -50.69 -10.09
CA SER A 82 -20.93 -50.10 -11.25
C SER A 82 -21.01 -48.58 -11.22
N THR A 83 -22.19 -48.00 -10.96
CA THR A 83 -22.35 -46.54 -10.85
C THR A 83 -21.52 -45.97 -9.72
N TYR A 84 -21.53 -46.61 -8.55
CA TYR A 84 -20.73 -46.18 -7.40
C TYR A 84 -19.23 -46.18 -7.72
N GLN A 85 -18.71 -47.26 -8.33
CA GLN A 85 -17.30 -47.35 -8.66
C GLN A 85 -16.89 -46.27 -9.68
N ASN A 86 -17.76 -46.00 -10.65
CA ASN A 86 -17.52 -44.94 -11.63
C ASN A 86 -17.50 -43.54 -10.97
N LEU A 87 -18.49 -43.23 -10.13
CA LEU A 87 -18.55 -41.97 -9.38
C LEU A 87 -17.33 -41.81 -8.46
N LYS A 88 -16.96 -42.87 -7.73
CA LYS A 88 -15.79 -42.88 -6.83
C LYS A 88 -14.51 -42.52 -7.58
N LEU A 89 -14.24 -43.16 -8.72
CA LEU A 89 -13.06 -42.89 -9.54
C LEU A 89 -13.04 -41.44 -10.08
N GLN A 90 -14.19 -40.92 -10.51
CA GLN A 90 -14.28 -39.53 -10.97
C GLN A 90 -13.99 -38.54 -9.84
N ILE A 91 -14.58 -38.75 -8.67
CA ILE A 91 -14.36 -37.90 -7.50
C ILE A 91 -12.88 -37.95 -7.07
N GLU A 92 -12.28 -39.14 -6.97
CA GLU A 92 -10.87 -39.30 -6.63
C GLU A 92 -9.94 -38.59 -7.63
N SER A 93 -10.24 -38.66 -8.93
CA SER A 93 -9.49 -37.94 -9.97
C SER A 93 -9.55 -36.42 -9.80
N LEU A 94 -10.75 -35.87 -9.54
CA LEU A 94 -10.94 -34.43 -9.30
C LEU A 94 -10.22 -33.99 -8.02
N MET A 95 -10.33 -34.78 -6.95
CA MET A 95 -9.70 -34.49 -5.66
C MET A 95 -8.18 -34.50 -5.75
N ASN A 96 -7.61 -35.46 -6.48
CA ASN A 96 -6.17 -35.51 -6.75
C ASN A 96 -5.69 -34.28 -7.54
N THR A 97 -6.46 -33.87 -8.56
CA THR A 97 -6.14 -32.69 -9.38
C THR A 97 -6.22 -31.38 -8.57
N LEU A 98 -7.19 -31.29 -7.67
CA LEU A 98 -7.37 -30.15 -6.75
C LEU A 98 -6.39 -30.15 -5.57
N GLU A 99 -5.71 -31.27 -5.31
CA GLU A 99 -4.89 -31.51 -4.11
C GLU A 99 -5.71 -31.37 -2.80
N VAL A 100 -6.94 -31.90 -2.79
CA VAL A 100 -7.88 -31.80 -1.66
C VAL A 100 -8.22 -33.18 -1.11
N THR A 101 -8.36 -33.30 0.21
CA THR A 101 -8.75 -34.53 0.91
C THR A 101 -10.24 -34.53 1.30
N PRO A 102 -10.85 -35.70 1.55
CA PRO A 102 -12.26 -35.79 1.90
C PRO A 102 -12.57 -34.98 3.15
N SER A 103 -13.52 -34.07 3.02
CA SER A 103 -13.84 -33.08 4.04
C SER A 103 -14.92 -33.57 5.00
N THR A 104 -15.89 -34.35 4.49
CA THR A 104 -17.05 -34.79 5.28
C THR A 104 -16.93 -36.25 5.69
N ASN A 105 -17.64 -36.63 6.76
CA ASN A 105 -17.72 -38.02 7.21
C ASN A 105 -18.28 -38.94 6.11
N PHE A 106 -19.24 -38.43 5.33
CA PHE A 106 -19.81 -39.15 4.19
C PHE A 106 -18.79 -39.37 3.06
N GLU A 107 -18.02 -38.33 2.69
CA GLU A 107 -16.95 -38.46 1.69
C GLU A 107 -15.88 -39.44 2.17
N ARG A 108 -15.51 -39.42 3.45
CA ARG A 108 -14.57 -40.39 4.03
C ARG A 108 -15.12 -41.82 3.97
N ASP A 109 -16.38 -42.01 4.35
CA ASP A 109 -17.03 -43.32 4.32
C ASP A 109 -17.14 -43.88 2.89
N ALA A 110 -17.51 -43.04 1.91
CA ALA A 110 -17.66 -43.45 0.52
C ALA A 110 -16.31 -43.66 -0.20
N LEU A 111 -15.27 -42.88 0.12
CA LEU A 111 -14.02 -42.90 -0.65
C LEU A 111 -12.92 -43.75 0.00
N MET A 112 -12.85 -43.77 1.33
CA MET A 112 -11.70 -44.33 2.07
C MET A 112 -11.95 -45.71 2.68
N ASN A 113 -13.20 -46.15 2.83
CA ASN A 113 -13.52 -47.45 3.44
C ASN A 113 -13.38 -48.62 2.45
N GLU A 114 -13.28 -49.83 3.00
CA GLU A 114 -13.14 -51.07 2.23
C GLU A 114 -14.30 -51.29 1.23
N ASN A 115 -13.94 -51.87 0.08
CA ASN A 115 -14.87 -52.13 -1.01
C ASN A 115 -16.02 -53.03 -0.54
N GLY A 116 -17.25 -52.51 -0.57
CA GLY A 116 -18.46 -53.24 -0.17
C GLY A 116 -19.02 -52.87 1.21
N SER A 117 -18.35 -52.02 1.99
CA SER A 117 -18.87 -51.48 3.26
C SER A 117 -19.94 -50.40 3.04
N PHE A 118 -19.84 -49.65 1.93
CA PHE A 118 -20.73 -48.56 1.61
C PHE A 118 -22.11 -49.05 1.12
N HIS A 119 -23.17 -48.67 1.82
CA HIS A 119 -24.54 -49.07 1.48
C HIS A 119 -25.02 -48.36 0.21
N LEU A 120 -25.40 -49.14 -0.81
CA LEU A 120 -25.78 -48.66 -2.14
C LEU A 120 -27.26 -48.28 -2.22
N THR A 121 -27.71 -47.49 -1.25
CA THR A 121 -29.05 -46.91 -1.25
C THR A 121 -29.17 -45.83 -2.32
N THR A 122 -30.40 -45.63 -2.84
CA THR A 122 -30.70 -44.55 -3.80
C THR A 122 -30.32 -43.16 -3.25
N VAL A 123 -30.50 -42.95 -1.96
CA VAL A 123 -30.17 -41.70 -1.26
C VAL A 123 -28.65 -41.49 -1.21
N ASN A 124 -27.88 -42.54 -0.90
CA ASN A 124 -26.42 -42.46 -0.83
C ASN A 124 -25.80 -42.22 -2.20
N LEU A 125 -26.30 -42.88 -3.25
CA LEU A 125 -25.85 -42.62 -4.62
C LEU A 125 -26.14 -41.18 -5.05
N ARG A 126 -27.34 -40.66 -4.78
CA ARG A 126 -27.66 -39.25 -5.06
C ARG A 126 -26.74 -38.28 -4.33
N LYS A 127 -26.44 -38.54 -3.05
CA LYS A 127 -25.47 -37.73 -2.29
C LYS A 127 -24.08 -37.80 -2.90
N LEU A 128 -23.66 -38.94 -3.44
CA LEU A 128 -22.37 -39.08 -4.11
C LEU A 128 -22.33 -38.30 -5.43
N GLU A 129 -23.44 -38.27 -6.19
CA GLU A 129 -23.59 -37.39 -7.36
C GLU A 129 -23.53 -35.90 -6.97
N ASP A 130 -24.14 -35.51 -5.84
CA ASP A 130 -24.05 -34.14 -5.31
C ASP A 130 -22.60 -33.77 -4.97
N VAL A 131 -21.85 -34.72 -4.37
CA VAL A 131 -20.42 -34.57 -4.07
C VAL A 131 -19.60 -34.41 -5.36
N LEU A 132 -19.87 -35.22 -6.39
CA LEU A 132 -19.22 -35.07 -7.69
C LEU A 132 -19.45 -33.66 -8.26
N ARG A 133 -20.70 -33.19 -8.30
CA ARG A 133 -21.04 -31.85 -8.80
C ARG A 133 -20.36 -30.74 -8.00
N LYS A 134 -20.23 -30.90 -6.68
CA LYS A 134 -19.48 -29.98 -5.81
C LYS A 134 -18.01 -29.89 -6.24
N TYR A 135 -17.33 -31.03 -6.45
CA TYR A 135 -15.92 -31.04 -6.86
C TYR A 135 -15.72 -30.53 -8.30
N GLU A 136 -16.64 -30.81 -9.22
CA GLU A 136 -16.64 -30.22 -10.56
C GLU A 136 -16.79 -28.70 -10.53
N GLN A 137 -17.67 -28.16 -9.68
CA GLN A 137 -17.80 -26.71 -9.51
C GLN A 137 -16.53 -26.11 -8.93
N MET A 138 -15.96 -26.75 -7.90
CA MET A 138 -14.71 -26.29 -7.28
C MET A 138 -13.53 -26.31 -8.27
N MET A 139 -13.47 -27.29 -9.18
CA MET A 139 -12.52 -27.28 -10.30
C MET A 139 -12.68 -26.05 -11.17
N ARG A 140 -13.91 -25.75 -11.63
CA ARG A 140 -14.18 -24.57 -12.48
C ARG A 140 -13.79 -23.28 -11.79
N ASP A 141 -14.17 -23.12 -10.51
CA ASP A 141 -13.85 -21.92 -9.73
C ASP A 141 -12.33 -21.74 -9.56
N LYS A 142 -11.60 -22.84 -9.35
CA LYS A 142 -10.13 -22.83 -9.22
C LYS A 142 -9.44 -22.51 -10.55
N GLU A 143 -9.93 -23.06 -11.66
CA GLU A 143 -9.44 -22.74 -13.00
C GLU A 143 -9.60 -21.25 -13.31
N GLU A 144 -10.78 -20.68 -13.02
CA GLU A 144 -11.06 -19.26 -13.18
C GLU A 144 -10.15 -18.41 -12.28
N GLN A 145 -9.99 -18.79 -11.01
CA GLN A 145 -9.10 -18.11 -10.08
C GLN A 145 -7.64 -18.10 -10.60
N ILE A 146 -7.15 -19.23 -11.10
CA ILE A 146 -5.79 -19.33 -11.64
C ILE A 146 -5.65 -18.51 -12.91
N ALA A 147 -6.66 -18.49 -13.79
CA ALA A 147 -6.66 -17.64 -14.98
C ALA A 147 -6.58 -16.14 -14.61
N LEU A 148 -7.34 -15.71 -13.60
CA LEU A 148 -7.29 -14.33 -13.10
C LEU A 148 -5.92 -14.00 -12.49
N LEU A 149 -5.35 -14.90 -11.69
CA LEU A 149 -4.02 -14.72 -11.10
C LEU A 149 -2.92 -14.66 -12.18
N LYS A 150 -2.99 -15.51 -13.20
CA LYS A 150 -2.08 -15.47 -14.36
C LYS A 150 -2.21 -14.16 -15.13
N SER A 151 -3.44 -13.69 -15.37
CA SER A 151 -3.69 -12.40 -16.00
C SER A 151 -3.10 -11.24 -15.19
N LYS A 152 -3.33 -11.22 -13.86
CA LYS A 152 -2.72 -10.24 -12.97
C LYS A 152 -1.19 -10.28 -13.05
N LEU A 153 -0.60 -11.48 -13.00
CA LEU A 153 0.85 -11.65 -13.10
C LEU A 153 1.39 -11.13 -14.45
N ASP A 154 0.72 -11.41 -15.55
CA ASP A 154 1.09 -10.90 -16.87
C ASP A 154 1.08 -9.36 -16.92
N THR A 155 0.06 -8.72 -16.33
CA THR A 155 0.03 -7.24 -16.25
C THR A 155 1.18 -6.67 -15.41
N LEU A 156 1.62 -7.39 -14.37
CA LEU A 156 2.77 -6.98 -13.55
C LEU A 156 4.08 -7.15 -14.32
N TYR A 157 4.27 -8.28 -15.02
CA TYR A 157 5.45 -8.49 -15.86
C TYR A 157 5.59 -7.43 -16.96
N SER A 158 4.48 -7.02 -17.59
CA SER A 158 4.49 -5.95 -18.58
C SER A 158 4.90 -4.58 -18.02
N ARG A 159 4.71 -4.34 -16.71
CA ARG A 159 5.07 -3.09 -16.04
C ARG A 159 6.49 -3.07 -15.50
N ILE A 160 6.99 -4.20 -15.01
CA ILE A 160 8.29 -4.32 -14.34
C ILE A 160 9.45 -4.54 -15.34
N SER A 161 9.14 -4.84 -16.61
CA SER A 161 10.13 -5.13 -17.66
C SER A 161 11.08 -6.29 -17.29
N GLU A 162 10.51 -7.38 -16.76
CA GLU A 162 11.29 -8.59 -16.43
C GLU A 162 11.72 -9.37 -17.68
N ASP A 163 12.75 -10.23 -17.52
CA ASP A 163 13.27 -11.09 -18.59
C ASP A 163 12.20 -12.06 -19.12
N GLU A 164 12.02 -12.07 -20.43
CA GLU A 164 11.08 -12.97 -21.11
C GLU A 164 11.38 -14.45 -20.82
N ASN A 165 12.65 -14.81 -20.62
CA ASN A 165 13.00 -16.20 -20.33
C ASN A 165 12.50 -16.64 -18.95
N HIS A 166 12.58 -15.75 -17.94
CA HIS A 166 12.04 -16.03 -16.61
C HIS A 166 10.51 -16.19 -16.68
N ARG A 167 9.81 -15.29 -17.38
CA ARG A 167 8.35 -15.39 -17.60
C ARG A 167 7.97 -16.72 -18.27
N LYS A 168 8.64 -17.08 -19.36
CA LYS A 168 8.37 -18.34 -20.09
C LYS A 168 8.63 -19.56 -19.20
N ASN A 169 9.75 -19.57 -18.47
CA ASN A 169 10.10 -20.66 -17.56
C ASN A 169 9.14 -20.78 -16.36
N PHE A 170 8.63 -19.66 -15.84
CA PHE A 170 7.66 -19.67 -14.75
C PHE A 170 6.29 -20.16 -15.24
N MET A 171 5.81 -19.68 -16.39
CA MET A 171 4.54 -20.11 -16.98
C MET A 171 4.55 -21.60 -17.35
N ALA A 172 5.67 -22.12 -17.84
CA ALA A 172 5.84 -23.54 -18.11
C ALA A 172 5.80 -24.42 -16.85
N ARG A 173 6.16 -23.87 -15.68
CA ARG A 173 6.07 -24.56 -14.38
C ARG A 173 4.67 -24.47 -13.77
N CYS A 174 3.86 -23.50 -14.17
CA CYS A 174 2.52 -23.25 -13.62
C CYS A 174 1.41 -23.91 -14.45
N THR A 175 1.50 -25.23 -14.63
CA THR A 175 0.54 -26.02 -15.43
C THR A 175 -0.58 -26.67 -14.61
N GLY A 176 -0.45 -26.77 -13.30
CA GLY A 176 -1.45 -27.38 -12.41
C GLY A 176 -2.60 -26.47 -12.00
N ILE A 177 -3.64 -27.07 -11.40
CA ILE A 177 -4.84 -26.39 -10.85
C ILE A 177 -4.90 -26.48 -9.32
N GLY A 178 -4.02 -27.31 -8.72
CA GLY A 178 -3.97 -27.55 -7.29
C GLY A 178 -3.56 -26.35 -6.44
N GLN A 179 -3.65 -26.55 -5.12
CA GLN A 179 -3.29 -25.54 -4.13
C GLN A 179 -1.80 -25.14 -4.23
N SER A 180 -0.94 -26.08 -4.60
CA SER A 180 0.50 -25.84 -4.82
C SER A 180 0.75 -24.83 -5.93
N THR A 181 0.07 -24.97 -7.08
CA THR A 181 0.22 -24.02 -8.20
C THR A 181 -0.33 -22.64 -7.83
N THR A 182 -1.48 -22.59 -7.16
CA THR A 182 -2.05 -21.33 -6.65
C THR A 182 -1.05 -20.61 -5.74
N GLY A 183 -0.46 -21.32 -4.78
CA GLY A 183 0.55 -20.77 -3.87
C GLY A 183 1.86 -20.36 -4.56
N MET A 184 2.25 -21.01 -5.67
CA MET A 184 3.37 -20.56 -6.48
C MET A 184 3.09 -19.24 -7.18
N ILE A 185 1.92 -19.09 -7.83
CA ILE A 185 1.55 -17.86 -8.54
C ILE A 185 1.43 -16.69 -7.56
N LEU A 186 0.83 -16.89 -6.38
CA LEU A 186 0.71 -15.83 -5.37
C LEU A 186 2.06 -15.33 -4.87
N ARG A 187 3.01 -16.23 -4.60
CA ARG A 187 4.38 -15.86 -4.20
C ARG A 187 5.10 -15.09 -5.30
N GLU A 188 4.88 -15.46 -6.55
CA GLU A 188 5.48 -14.75 -7.68
C GLU A 188 4.87 -13.36 -7.87
N ILE A 189 3.56 -13.22 -7.69
CA ILE A 189 2.88 -11.91 -7.67
C ILE A 189 3.48 -11.04 -6.55
N GLU A 190 3.66 -11.58 -5.35
CA GLU A 190 4.27 -10.86 -4.22
C GLU A 190 5.70 -10.41 -4.54
N ARG A 191 6.53 -11.29 -5.13
CA ARG A 191 7.87 -10.95 -5.60
C ARG A 191 7.85 -9.81 -6.62
N CYS A 192 6.94 -9.86 -7.60
CA CYS A 192 6.79 -8.80 -8.60
C CYS A 192 6.37 -7.47 -7.95
N GLU A 193 5.42 -7.50 -7.03
CA GLU A 193 4.98 -6.32 -6.27
C GLU A 193 6.13 -5.72 -5.43
N GLU A 194 7.00 -6.54 -4.86
CA GLU A 194 8.21 -6.09 -4.16
C GLU A 194 9.18 -5.38 -5.11
N ILE A 195 9.42 -5.92 -6.30
CA ILE A 195 10.28 -5.26 -7.31
C ILE A 195 9.67 -3.93 -7.76
N LYS A 196 8.36 -3.89 -8.00
CA LYS A 196 7.66 -2.65 -8.33
C LYS A 196 7.85 -1.61 -7.22
N ARG A 197 7.70 -1.99 -5.95
CA ARG A 197 7.95 -1.12 -4.80
C ARG A 197 9.41 -0.67 -4.73
N ALA A 198 10.35 -1.58 -4.94
CA ALA A 198 11.79 -1.27 -4.95
C ALA A 198 12.18 -0.30 -6.07
N ASN A 199 11.48 -0.31 -7.21
CA ASN A 199 11.68 0.64 -8.30
C ASN A 199 11.06 2.02 -8.01
N ILE A 200 9.87 2.06 -7.37
CA ILE A 200 9.16 3.32 -7.06
C ILE A 200 9.79 4.04 -5.86
N LYS A 201 10.24 3.29 -4.86
CA LYS A 201 10.85 3.81 -3.63
C LYS A 201 11.94 4.87 -3.87
N PRO A 202 12.98 4.64 -4.68
CA PRO A 202 14.03 5.64 -4.92
C PRO A 202 13.50 6.89 -5.64
N CYS A 203 12.46 6.78 -6.47
CA CYS A 203 11.82 7.94 -7.09
C CYS A 203 11.13 8.80 -6.03
N ILE A 204 10.33 8.19 -5.14
CA ILE A 204 9.67 8.91 -4.04
C ILE A 204 10.69 9.53 -3.10
N GLU A 205 11.74 8.79 -2.72
CA GLU A 205 12.81 9.31 -1.85
C GLU A 205 13.52 10.52 -2.47
N LYS A 206 13.80 10.47 -3.77
CA LYS A 206 14.38 11.61 -4.48
C LYS A 206 13.45 12.82 -4.47
N ILE A 207 12.16 12.64 -4.78
CA ILE A 207 11.19 13.73 -4.76
C ILE A 207 11.01 14.27 -3.34
N ARG A 208 11.07 13.43 -2.30
CA ARG A 208 11.05 13.89 -0.90
C ARG A 208 12.25 14.77 -0.56
N CYS A 209 13.43 14.45 -1.08
CA CYS A 209 14.59 15.33 -0.96
C CYS A 209 14.36 16.67 -1.67
N ASP A 210 13.81 16.63 -2.88
CA ASP A 210 13.50 17.84 -3.67
C ASP A 210 12.46 18.71 -2.95
N ILE A 211 11.39 18.12 -2.40
CA ILE A 211 10.39 18.79 -1.56
C ILE A 211 11.04 19.39 -0.30
N ALA A 212 11.91 18.65 0.38
CA ALA A 212 12.58 19.15 1.58
C ALA A 212 13.47 20.36 1.27
N ASN A 213 14.21 20.32 0.15
CA ASN A 213 14.99 21.45 -0.33
C ASN A 213 14.09 22.65 -0.63
N LEU A 214 12.96 22.44 -1.32
CA LEU A 214 12.00 23.51 -1.60
C LEU A 214 11.39 24.10 -0.32
N TRP A 215 11.09 23.28 0.69
CA TRP A 215 10.62 23.76 1.99
C TRP A 215 11.67 24.61 2.71
N GLU A 216 12.96 24.27 2.60
CA GLU A 216 14.04 25.09 3.14
C GLU A 216 14.16 26.41 2.38
N MET A 217 14.13 26.38 1.05
CA MET A 217 14.23 27.57 0.20
C MET A 217 13.05 28.52 0.38
N LEU A 218 11.83 27.99 0.54
CA LEU A 218 10.62 28.76 0.83
C LEU A 218 10.51 29.18 2.31
N THR A 219 11.44 28.77 3.17
CA THR A 219 11.46 29.06 4.62
C THR A 219 10.21 28.55 5.38
N PHE A 220 9.64 27.44 4.93
CA PHE A 220 8.45 26.84 5.54
C PHE A 220 8.71 26.38 6.98
N SER A 221 7.76 26.66 7.86
CA SER A 221 7.71 26.18 9.24
C SER A 221 7.38 24.68 9.33
N GLU A 222 7.67 24.06 10.46
CA GLU A 222 7.32 22.65 10.70
C GLU A 222 5.80 22.41 10.58
N ASP A 223 4.99 23.35 11.06
CA ASP A 223 3.53 23.28 10.95
C ASP A 223 3.07 23.27 9.49
N GLU A 224 3.69 24.05 8.61
CA GLU A 224 3.38 24.06 7.18
C GLU A 224 3.81 22.77 6.48
N ARG A 225 4.98 22.24 6.82
CA ARG A 225 5.48 20.96 6.31
C ARG A 225 4.56 19.81 6.73
N SER A 226 4.05 19.84 7.96
CA SER A 226 3.17 18.81 8.51
C SER A 226 1.82 18.68 7.79
N LYS A 227 1.39 19.73 7.04
CA LYS A 227 0.14 19.68 6.27
C LYS A 227 0.20 18.66 5.13
N PHE A 228 1.39 18.33 4.63
CA PHE A 228 1.59 17.30 3.60
C PHE A 228 1.86 15.92 4.23
N ASN A 229 0.82 15.29 4.78
CA ASN A 229 0.91 13.99 5.48
C ASN A 229 1.52 12.86 4.62
N ALA A 230 1.35 12.90 3.29
CA ALA A 230 1.89 11.88 2.39
C ALA A 230 3.42 11.80 2.42
N TYR A 231 4.10 12.87 2.83
CA TYR A 231 5.55 12.91 3.03
C TYR A 231 6.04 11.87 4.05
N TYR A 232 5.26 11.61 5.10
CA TYR A 232 5.65 10.75 6.22
C TYR A 232 5.18 9.30 6.07
N THR A 233 4.57 8.94 4.93
CA THR A 233 3.98 7.60 4.75
C THR A 233 5.02 6.62 4.22
N ASP A 234 5.11 5.41 4.78
CA ASP A 234 6.04 4.36 4.31
C ASP A 234 5.47 3.50 3.15
N SER A 235 4.36 3.92 2.54
CA SER A 235 3.75 3.23 1.40
C SER A 235 4.34 3.73 0.08
N PHE A 236 5.06 2.86 -0.62
CA PHE A 236 5.67 3.16 -1.92
C PHE A 236 4.82 2.60 -3.07
N ASN A 237 3.70 3.24 -3.38
CA ASN A 237 2.83 2.90 -4.51
C ASN A 237 2.78 4.04 -5.54
N GLU A 238 2.14 3.77 -6.68
CA GLU A 238 2.03 4.73 -7.79
C GLU A 238 1.22 5.98 -7.40
N ASP A 239 0.13 5.81 -6.64
CA ASP A 239 -0.69 6.93 -6.16
C ASP A 239 0.10 7.89 -5.25
N VAL A 240 0.96 7.34 -4.37
CA VAL A 240 1.82 8.16 -3.51
C VAL A 240 2.90 8.86 -4.32
N LEU A 241 3.47 8.20 -5.34
CA LEU A 241 4.41 8.84 -6.26
C LEU A 241 3.77 10.05 -6.94
N GLU A 242 2.56 9.88 -7.49
CA GLU A 242 1.82 10.97 -8.15
C GLU A 242 1.55 12.14 -7.18
N LEU A 243 1.14 11.86 -5.94
CA LEU A 243 0.94 12.90 -4.92
C LEU A 243 2.23 13.68 -4.61
N HIS A 244 3.40 13.02 -4.58
CA HIS A 244 4.68 13.68 -4.37
C HIS A 244 5.10 14.53 -5.58
N GLU A 245 4.91 14.04 -6.81
CA GLU A 245 5.20 14.81 -8.03
C GLU A 245 4.34 16.07 -8.13
N MET A 246 3.04 15.95 -7.80
CA MET A 246 2.11 17.08 -7.76
C MET A 246 2.52 18.12 -6.72
N GLU A 247 2.87 17.69 -5.50
CA GLU A 247 3.29 18.61 -4.45
C GLU A 247 4.63 19.29 -4.79
N CYS A 248 5.58 18.54 -5.36
CA CYS A 248 6.85 19.11 -5.83
C CYS A 248 6.60 20.20 -6.89
N THR A 249 5.75 19.91 -7.89
CA THR A 249 5.38 20.91 -8.92
C THR A 249 4.69 22.13 -8.31
N ARG A 250 3.79 21.93 -7.34
CA ARG A 250 3.11 23.02 -6.63
C ARG A 250 4.13 23.92 -5.90
N LEU A 251 5.11 23.32 -5.21
CA LEU A 251 6.15 24.03 -4.48
C LEU A 251 7.12 24.75 -5.43
N GLU A 252 7.48 24.15 -6.57
CA GLU A 252 8.30 24.81 -7.60
C GLU A 252 7.62 26.06 -8.15
N MET A 253 6.33 25.98 -8.48
CA MET A 253 5.56 27.15 -8.93
C MET A 253 5.49 28.24 -7.86
N LEU A 254 5.26 27.85 -6.60
CA LEU A 254 5.22 28.79 -5.49
C LEU A 254 6.59 29.45 -5.26
N TYR A 255 7.67 28.68 -5.39
CA TYR A 255 9.03 29.20 -5.28
C TYR A 255 9.34 30.22 -6.36
N GLU A 256 9.04 29.93 -7.62
CA GLU A 256 9.26 30.89 -8.71
C GLU A 256 8.44 32.18 -8.54
N GLU A 257 7.23 32.09 -7.99
CA GLU A 257 6.41 33.28 -7.68
C GLU A 257 6.99 34.10 -6.51
N CYS A 258 7.51 33.44 -5.49
CA CYS A 258 7.99 34.08 -4.26
C CYS A 258 9.48 34.45 -4.28
N LYS A 259 10.23 34.01 -5.29
CA LYS A 259 11.69 34.13 -5.36
C LYS A 259 12.19 35.55 -5.17
N GLU A 260 11.53 36.53 -5.78
CA GLU A 260 11.91 37.93 -5.63
C GLU A 260 11.72 38.44 -4.19
N ILE A 261 10.62 38.04 -3.53
CA ILE A 261 10.37 38.35 -2.11
C ILE A 261 11.43 37.69 -1.24
N LEU A 262 11.78 36.42 -1.55
CA LEU A 262 12.80 35.66 -0.85
C LEU A 262 14.17 36.34 -0.90
N ASP A 263 14.61 36.70 -2.11
CA ASP A 263 15.88 37.39 -2.34
C ASP A 263 15.93 38.76 -1.64
N LEU A 264 14.85 39.55 -1.69
CA LEU A 264 14.76 40.85 -1.03
C LEU A 264 14.80 40.74 0.49
N ALA A 265 14.13 39.74 1.05
CA ALA A 265 14.08 39.49 2.48
C ALA A 265 15.43 38.99 3.02
N ASP A 266 16.12 38.10 2.29
CA ASP A 266 17.47 37.66 2.62
C ASP A 266 18.48 38.82 2.55
N GLN A 267 18.40 39.65 1.51
CA GLN A 267 19.21 40.87 1.41
C GLN A 267 18.95 41.80 2.61
N ARG A 268 17.68 41.96 3.00
CA ARG A 268 17.31 42.77 4.16
C ARG A 268 17.93 42.21 5.43
N ARG A 269 17.83 40.90 5.68
CA ARG A 269 18.43 40.24 6.84
C ARG A 269 19.92 40.56 6.94
N VAL A 270 20.67 40.38 5.84
CA VAL A 270 22.11 40.64 5.81
C VAL A 270 22.45 42.11 6.09
N LEU A 271 21.74 43.05 5.48
CA LEU A 271 21.96 44.49 5.71
C LEU A 271 21.59 44.91 7.13
N TRP A 272 20.51 44.35 7.68
CA TRP A 272 20.02 44.61 9.03
C TRP A 272 20.98 44.09 10.10
N GLU A 273 21.44 42.85 9.97
CA GLU A 273 22.48 42.27 10.83
C GLU A 273 23.76 43.10 10.79
N ARG A 274 24.19 43.54 9.60
CA ARG A 274 25.37 44.39 9.45
C ARG A 274 25.18 45.74 10.14
N MET A 275 24.00 46.35 10.01
CA MET A 275 23.66 47.60 10.68
C MET A 275 23.67 47.44 12.22
N ASN A 276 23.11 46.35 12.74
CA ASN A 276 23.12 46.04 14.16
C ASN A 276 24.55 45.81 14.68
N HIS A 277 25.38 45.09 13.93
CA HIS A 277 26.80 44.91 14.27
C HIS A 277 27.56 46.24 14.36
N LEU A 278 27.31 47.19 13.45
CA LEU A 278 27.91 48.52 13.52
C LEU A 278 27.42 49.32 14.75
N LYS A 279 26.15 49.17 15.15
CA LYS A 279 25.59 49.79 16.37
C LYS A 279 26.23 49.20 17.65
N GLU A 280 26.41 47.89 17.71
CA GLU A 280 27.12 47.23 18.81
C GLU A 280 28.58 47.69 18.90
N GLN A 281 29.28 47.73 17.76
CA GLN A 281 30.64 48.26 17.70
C GLN A 281 30.71 49.71 18.17
N ALA A 282 29.73 50.55 17.84
CA ALA A 282 29.66 51.94 18.28
C ALA A 282 29.56 52.11 19.80
N THR A 283 29.06 51.09 20.52
CA THR A 283 28.91 51.09 21.98
C THR A 283 30.22 50.73 22.70
N ASN A 284 31.21 50.14 22.01
CA ASN A 284 32.48 49.72 22.61
C ASN A 284 33.42 50.91 22.88
N PRO A 285 33.83 51.18 24.13
CA PRO A 285 34.70 52.32 24.47
C PRO A 285 36.13 52.19 23.90
N SER A 286 36.58 50.98 23.57
CA SER A 286 37.87 50.72 22.92
C SER A 286 37.89 51.10 21.43
N ARG A 287 36.74 51.41 20.82
CA ARG A 287 36.57 51.78 19.41
C ARG A 287 37.34 53.05 19.00
N LEU A 288 37.54 53.98 19.94
CA LEU A 288 38.18 55.26 19.66
C LEU A 288 39.69 55.15 19.34
N LYS A 289 40.29 53.95 19.46
CA LYS A 289 41.66 53.67 19.01
C LYS A 289 41.71 53.60 17.47
N ASN A 290 41.57 54.74 16.81
CA ASN A 290 41.47 54.89 15.36
C ASN A 290 42.85 54.89 14.65
N ARG A 291 43.47 53.71 14.52
CA ARG A 291 44.63 53.55 13.63
C ARG A 291 44.14 53.21 12.22
N GLY A 292 44.53 54.00 11.20
CA GLY A 292 44.26 53.67 9.78
C GLY A 292 42.86 54.02 9.24
N GLY A 293 42.14 54.98 9.84
CA GLY A 293 40.89 55.52 9.26
C GLY A 293 39.67 54.59 9.36
N ARG A 294 39.72 53.61 10.26
CA ARG A 294 38.67 52.60 10.46
C ARG A 294 37.31 53.23 10.81
N LEU A 295 37.28 54.26 11.66
CA LEU A 295 36.04 54.95 12.04
C LEU A 295 35.36 55.64 10.86
N LEU A 296 36.14 56.20 9.93
CA LEU A 296 35.60 56.86 8.73
C LEU A 296 35.00 55.84 7.77
N LYS A 297 35.61 54.65 7.65
CA LYS A 297 35.07 53.54 6.85
C LYS A 297 33.78 53.01 7.47
N GLU A 298 33.75 52.79 8.79
CA GLU A 298 32.55 52.37 9.52
C GLU A 298 31.41 53.41 9.39
N GLU A 299 31.69 54.71 9.53
CA GLU A 299 30.66 55.75 9.40
C GLU A 299 30.17 55.91 7.95
N LYS A 300 31.06 55.74 6.96
CA LYS A 300 30.68 55.72 5.55
C LYS A 300 29.77 54.52 5.24
N GLU A 301 30.09 53.36 5.79
CA GLU A 301 29.29 52.14 5.66
C GLU A 301 27.93 52.30 6.36
N ARG A 302 27.90 52.79 7.60
CA ARG A 302 26.66 53.09 8.34
C ARG A 302 25.75 54.03 7.55
N LYS A 303 26.28 55.13 7.03
CA LYS A 303 25.52 56.10 6.21
C LYS A 303 25.04 55.50 4.88
N SER A 304 25.74 54.52 4.35
CA SER A 304 25.30 53.79 3.16
C SER A 304 24.11 52.88 3.51
N LEU A 305 24.23 52.09 4.59
CA LEU A 305 23.18 51.19 5.07
C LEU A 305 21.91 51.96 5.49
N GLU A 306 22.05 53.10 6.18
CA GLU A 306 20.94 53.98 6.59
C GLU A 306 20.16 54.53 5.38
N LYS A 307 20.76 54.55 4.18
CA LYS A 307 20.07 54.94 2.94
C LYS A 307 19.54 53.75 2.14
N SER A 308 20.28 52.64 2.07
CA SER A 308 19.91 51.49 1.25
C SER A 308 18.84 50.63 1.92
N LEU A 309 18.88 50.50 3.25
CA LEU A 309 17.97 49.63 4.00
C LEU A 309 16.51 50.09 3.91
N PRO A 310 16.15 51.38 4.09
CA PRO A 310 14.76 51.83 3.91
C PRO A 310 14.25 51.69 2.47
N ARG A 311 15.14 51.80 1.47
CA ARG A 311 14.77 51.59 0.05
C ARG A 311 14.43 50.13 -0.21
N LEU A 312 15.26 49.22 0.31
CA LEU A 312 15.02 47.78 0.22
C LEU A 312 13.75 47.38 0.97
N GLU A 313 13.52 47.91 2.17
CA GLU A 313 12.29 47.70 2.93
C GLU A 313 11.05 48.20 2.19
N SER A 314 11.11 49.38 1.58
CA SER A 314 9.99 49.90 0.80
C SER A 314 9.66 49.01 -0.41
N GLN A 315 10.68 48.45 -1.07
CA GLN A 315 10.48 47.51 -2.18
C GLN A 315 9.90 46.18 -1.67
N LEU A 316 10.47 45.63 -0.60
CA LEU A 316 9.99 44.38 0.02
C LEU A 316 8.55 44.51 0.51
N LYS A 317 8.18 45.61 1.18
CA LYS A 317 6.80 45.86 1.61
C LYS A 317 5.82 45.89 0.42
N LYS A 318 6.22 46.51 -0.70
CA LYS A 318 5.41 46.55 -1.91
C LYS A 318 5.14 45.13 -2.44
N GLU A 319 6.17 44.31 -2.55
CA GLU A 319 6.01 42.92 -3.04
C GLU A 319 5.24 42.03 -2.05
N LEU A 320 5.34 42.29 -0.74
CA LEU A 320 4.54 41.58 0.27
C LEU A 320 3.05 41.93 0.19
N VAL A 321 2.72 43.20 -0.08
CA VAL A 321 1.32 43.62 -0.27
C VAL A 321 0.74 43.04 -1.55
N THR A 322 1.48 43.05 -2.66
CA THR A 322 1.01 42.44 -3.92
C THR A 322 0.84 40.93 -3.78
N TYR A 323 1.70 40.26 -3.00
CA TYR A 323 1.53 38.84 -2.66
C TYR A 323 0.23 38.59 -1.86
N TYR A 324 -0.02 39.39 -0.82
CA TYR A 324 -1.23 39.28 0.00
C TYR A 324 -2.51 39.50 -0.83
N GLU A 325 -2.51 40.48 -1.72
CA GLU A 325 -3.64 40.75 -2.62
C GLU A 325 -3.94 39.59 -3.58
N LYS A 326 -2.91 38.86 -4.02
CA LYS A 326 -3.04 37.73 -4.94
C LYS A 326 -3.47 36.44 -4.25
N HIS A 327 -2.89 36.13 -3.09
CA HIS A 327 -3.06 34.83 -2.41
C HIS A 327 -4.07 34.87 -1.27
N GLY A 328 -4.45 36.06 -0.79
CA GLY A 328 -5.35 36.26 0.33
C GLY A 328 -4.79 35.82 1.70
N ASN A 329 -3.50 35.47 1.75
CA ASN A 329 -2.80 35.03 2.96
C ASN A 329 -1.48 35.80 3.10
N PRO A 330 -1.05 36.12 4.34
CA PRO A 330 0.23 36.78 4.57
C PRO A 330 1.41 35.88 4.21
N PHE A 331 2.50 36.50 3.74
CA PHE A 331 3.74 35.78 3.48
C PHE A 331 4.45 35.45 4.80
N LEU A 332 4.63 34.16 5.07
CA LEU A 332 5.29 33.67 6.27
C LEU A 332 6.76 33.42 6.01
N TRP A 333 7.62 34.01 6.84
CA TRP A 333 9.07 33.80 6.86
C TRP A 333 9.45 33.10 8.16
N TYR A 334 9.88 31.83 8.08
CA TYR A 334 10.08 30.95 9.25
C TYR A 334 8.85 30.93 10.19
N GLY A 335 7.64 30.89 9.61
CA GLY A 335 6.38 30.86 10.37
C GLY A 335 5.95 32.19 10.99
N LYS A 336 6.64 33.30 10.69
CA LYS A 336 6.25 34.66 11.14
C LYS A 336 5.87 35.51 9.96
N ASP A 337 4.85 36.35 10.11
CA ASP A 337 4.50 37.34 9.09
C ASP A 337 5.68 38.32 8.91
N LEU A 338 6.26 38.31 7.70
CA LEU A 338 7.42 39.12 7.40
C LEU A 338 7.09 40.62 7.41
N LEU A 339 5.91 41.00 6.92
CA LEU A 339 5.49 42.40 6.85
C LEU A 339 5.30 42.96 8.27
N GLN A 340 4.66 42.21 9.16
CA GLN A 340 4.55 42.56 10.57
C GLN A 340 5.92 42.66 11.25
N THR A 341 6.81 41.71 10.99
CA THR A 341 8.15 41.70 11.58
C THR A 341 8.94 42.96 11.21
N ILE A 342 8.90 43.36 9.93
CA ILE A 342 9.55 44.60 9.45
C ILE A 342 8.94 45.84 10.13
N GLU A 343 7.63 45.88 10.30
CA GLU A 343 6.95 47.02 10.92
C GLU A 343 7.32 47.15 12.42
N VAL A 344 7.30 46.05 13.16
CA VAL A 344 7.71 46.00 14.57
C VAL A 344 9.16 46.44 14.73
N GLU A 345 10.08 45.94 13.89
CA GLU A 345 11.49 46.34 13.90
C GLU A 345 11.67 47.85 13.60
N SER A 346 10.91 48.40 12.67
CA SER A 346 10.91 49.84 12.36
C SER A 346 10.44 50.69 13.54
N VAL A 347 9.39 50.26 14.25
CA VAL A 347 8.87 50.93 15.44
C VAL A 347 9.89 50.89 16.59
N ILE A 348 10.52 49.73 16.82
CA ILE A 348 11.58 49.58 17.83
C ILE A 348 12.75 50.52 17.50
N GLU A 349 13.18 50.60 16.25
CA GLU A 349 14.28 51.48 15.86
C GLU A 349 13.95 52.96 16.10
N LYS A 350 12.75 53.41 15.70
CA LYS A 350 12.27 54.78 15.92
C LYS A 350 12.18 55.14 17.41
N THR A 351 11.71 54.21 18.24
CA THR A 351 11.59 54.43 19.70
C THR A 351 12.97 54.53 20.38
N LEU A 352 13.92 53.65 20.03
CA LEU A 352 15.30 53.71 20.53
C LEU A 352 16.03 55.01 20.14
N LEU A 353 15.82 55.48 18.91
CA LEU A 353 16.37 56.78 18.46
C LEU A 353 15.80 57.95 19.26
N ASN A 354 14.49 57.95 19.52
CA ASN A 354 13.83 59.00 20.32
C ASN A 354 14.29 59.03 21.79
N LEU A 355 14.53 57.87 22.41
CA LEU A 355 15.06 57.78 23.78
C LEU A 355 16.49 58.34 23.86
N ASN A 356 17.34 58.06 22.87
CA ASN A 356 18.69 58.60 22.79
C ASN A 356 18.74 60.11 22.49
N ALA A 357 17.77 60.64 21.73
CA ALA A 357 17.63 62.07 21.51
C ALA A 357 17.23 62.81 22.80
N ARG A 358 16.31 62.24 23.59
CA ARG A 358 15.89 62.80 24.89
C ARG A 358 17.00 62.80 25.94
N SER A 359 17.82 61.74 26.02
CA SER A 359 18.93 61.65 26.98
C SER A 359 20.09 62.61 26.66
N ASN A 360 20.31 62.91 25.38
CA ASN A 360 21.28 63.92 24.94
C ASN A 360 20.78 65.36 25.12
N ALA A 361 19.48 65.61 24.96
CA ALA A 361 18.88 66.92 25.24
C ALA A 361 18.96 67.30 26.73
N SER A 362 18.83 66.33 27.65
CA SER A 362 18.99 66.57 29.10
C SER A 362 20.44 66.87 29.55
N LYS A 363 21.45 66.58 28.71
CA LYS A 363 22.87 66.87 29.01
C LYS A 363 23.35 68.22 28.45
N ALA A 364 22.55 68.89 27.63
CA ALA A 364 22.85 70.21 27.07
C ALA A 364 22.17 71.33 27.87
N SER A 365 22.48 71.46 29.16
CA SER A 365 22.17 72.67 29.94
C SER A 365 23.43 73.21 30.61
N THR A 366 24.17 74.03 29.87
CA THR A 366 25.19 74.93 30.41
C THR A 366 24.87 76.37 29.98
N PRO A 367 24.99 77.39 30.85
CA PRO A 367 24.56 78.74 30.53
C PRO A 367 25.51 79.45 29.56
N ARG A 368 24.91 80.24 28.68
CA ARG A 368 25.49 81.02 27.58
C ARG A 368 26.20 82.28 28.09
N SER A 369 27.50 82.42 27.82
CA SER A 369 28.24 83.68 27.96
C SER A 369 28.29 84.44 26.63
N THR A 370 27.78 85.68 26.67
CA THR A 370 27.89 86.84 25.76
C THR A 370 28.73 86.75 24.47
N PRO A 371 28.21 87.17 23.29
CA PRO A 371 29.05 87.57 22.16
C PRO A 371 29.32 89.08 22.15
N ARG A 372 30.59 89.44 22.01
CA ARG A 372 31.08 90.81 21.77
C ARG A 372 30.89 91.17 20.29
N ALA A 373 30.29 92.33 20.04
CA ALA A 373 30.02 92.86 18.71
C ALA A 373 31.24 93.56 18.07
N THR A 374 31.39 93.40 16.76
CA THR A 374 32.05 94.35 15.85
C THR A 374 31.27 94.40 14.52
N PRO A 375 31.10 95.56 13.86
CA PRO A 375 30.21 95.72 12.71
C PRO A 375 30.90 95.78 11.33
N SER A 376 30.11 95.50 10.29
CA SER A 376 30.18 96.03 8.90
C SER A 376 31.27 95.44 7.99
N ARG A 377 31.11 95.15 6.69
CA ARG A 377 30.13 95.54 5.65
C ARG A 377 30.27 94.58 4.43
N GLY A 378 29.14 94.25 3.78
CA GLY A 378 28.96 94.09 2.32
C GLY A 378 29.66 92.94 1.57
N ASN A 379 28.90 91.97 1.04
CA ASN A 379 28.43 92.00 -0.36
C ASN A 379 27.48 90.84 -0.69
N SER A 380 26.55 91.14 -1.59
CA SER A 380 25.48 90.27 -2.12
C SER A 380 26.01 89.24 -3.12
N ARG A 381 25.47 88.00 -3.11
CA ARG A 381 24.79 87.37 -4.27
C ARG A 381 24.48 85.86 -4.09
N HIS A 382 23.23 85.53 -4.42
CA HIS A 382 22.67 84.29 -4.97
C HIS A 382 22.58 82.99 -4.15
N GLY A 383 21.36 82.41 -4.20
CA GLY A 383 21.16 80.97 -4.28
C GLY A 383 20.16 80.39 -3.27
N SER A 384 18.88 80.72 -3.38
CA SER A 384 17.82 79.98 -2.68
C SER A 384 17.33 78.84 -3.57
N VAL A 385 17.55 77.60 -3.15
CA VAL A 385 16.80 76.42 -3.61
C VAL A 385 16.51 75.57 -2.37
N SER A 386 15.25 75.65 -1.94
CA SER A 386 14.69 74.74 -0.94
C SER A 386 14.29 73.45 -1.64
N ASN A 387 15.00 72.35 -1.38
CA ASN A 387 14.56 71.02 -1.79
C ASN A 387 13.53 70.49 -0.78
N LEU A 388 12.27 70.52 -1.20
CA LEU A 388 11.20 69.75 -0.61
C LEU A 388 11.40 68.27 -0.98
N LEU A 389 11.65 67.42 0.02
CA LEU A 389 11.47 65.97 -0.11
C LEU A 389 10.00 65.68 0.17
N ALA A 390 9.22 65.41 -0.88
CA ALA A 390 7.91 64.77 -0.75
C ALA A 390 8.14 63.26 -0.53
N PRO A 391 7.43 62.60 0.42
CA PRO A 391 7.34 61.15 0.45
C PRO A 391 6.51 60.67 -0.74
N LEU A 392 6.98 59.64 -1.43
CA LEU A 392 6.18 58.91 -2.41
C LEU A 392 5.06 58.19 -1.66
N ASN A 393 3.81 58.57 -1.93
CA ASN A 393 2.62 57.86 -1.43
C ASN A 393 2.65 56.42 -1.97
N LEU A 394 2.78 55.45 -1.07
CA LEU A 394 2.17 54.13 -1.26
C LEU A 394 0.66 54.34 -1.12
N ASP A 395 -0.15 53.66 -1.92
CA ASP A 395 -1.60 53.74 -1.85
C ASP A 395 -2.08 53.30 -0.44
N ASP A 396 -2.46 54.29 0.37
CA ASP A 396 -2.87 54.17 1.78
C ASP A 396 -4.06 53.20 1.97
N ALA A 397 -4.80 52.94 0.90
CA ALA A 397 -5.94 52.03 0.87
C ALA A 397 -5.57 50.54 1.01
N SER A 398 -4.43 50.09 0.45
CA SER A 398 -4.02 48.66 0.55
C SER A 398 -3.41 48.33 1.90
N VAL A 399 -2.67 49.27 2.49
CA VAL A 399 -2.10 49.16 3.85
C VAL A 399 -3.20 49.17 4.92
N ALA A 400 -4.25 49.98 4.74
CA ALA A 400 -5.41 49.99 5.64
C ALA A 400 -6.20 48.67 5.62
N SER A 401 -6.35 48.05 4.44
CA SER A 401 -7.00 46.74 4.28
C SER A 401 -6.23 45.62 5.01
N TYR A 402 -4.90 45.63 4.89
CA TYR A 402 -4.03 44.71 5.62
C TYR A 402 -4.09 44.94 7.15
N SER A 403 -4.09 46.20 7.60
CA SER A 403 -4.23 46.54 9.03
C SER A 403 -5.56 46.10 9.65
N GLN A 404 -6.67 46.16 8.92
CA GLN A 404 -7.98 45.69 9.40
C GLN A 404 -8.05 44.18 9.55
N PHE A 405 -7.40 43.43 8.66
CA PHE A 405 -7.29 41.98 8.77
C PHE A 405 -6.38 41.56 9.94
N GLN A 406 -5.33 42.34 10.22
CA GLN A 406 -4.41 42.09 11.32
C GLN A 406 -5.08 42.17 12.69
N GLU A 407 -6.02 43.10 12.88
CA GLU A 407 -6.89 43.11 14.07
C GLU A 407 -7.72 41.82 14.19
N GLN A 408 -8.16 41.22 13.09
CA GLN A 408 -8.94 39.97 13.10
C GLN A 408 -8.10 38.74 13.47
N ILE A 409 -6.84 38.67 13.03
CA ILE A 409 -5.91 37.58 13.42
C ILE A 409 -5.51 37.70 14.90
N GLU A 410 -5.18 38.90 15.39
CA GLU A 410 -4.87 39.11 16.81
C GLU A 410 -6.08 38.70 17.68
N LEU A 411 -7.30 39.10 17.30
CA LEU A 411 -8.53 38.70 18.01
C LEU A 411 -8.78 37.17 17.99
N ALA A 412 -8.41 36.47 16.92
CA ALA A 412 -8.53 35.02 16.83
C ALA A 412 -7.52 34.26 17.70
N SER A 413 -6.35 34.86 17.98
CA SER A 413 -5.30 34.28 18.83
C SER A 413 -5.54 34.42 20.34
N TYR A 414 -6.46 35.31 20.76
CA TYR A 414 -6.76 35.62 22.17
C TYR A 414 -8.06 35.00 22.72
N LEU A 415 -8.72 34.08 22.00
CA LEU A 415 -9.89 33.37 22.55
C LEU A 415 -9.49 32.03 23.21
N PRO A 416 -9.76 31.83 24.51
CA PRO A 416 -9.68 30.50 25.11
C PRO A 416 -10.75 29.61 24.49
N THR A 417 -10.35 28.43 24.00
CA THR A 417 -11.30 27.38 23.62
C THR A 417 -12.15 26.99 24.84
N PRO A 418 -13.49 26.97 24.73
CA PRO A 418 -14.30 26.45 25.83
C PRO A 418 -14.17 24.93 25.86
N SER A 419 -13.41 24.43 26.84
CA SER A 419 -13.47 23.04 27.28
C SER A 419 -14.89 22.71 27.76
N LYS A 420 -15.65 21.95 26.96
CA LYS A 420 -16.79 21.17 27.47
C LYS A 420 -16.49 19.69 27.27
N ARG A 421 -16.23 19.02 28.40
CA ARG A 421 -16.40 17.58 28.53
C ARG A 421 -17.84 17.22 28.19
N TYR A 422 -18.05 16.22 27.35
CA TYR A 422 -19.33 15.52 27.27
C TYR A 422 -19.08 14.02 27.07
N THR A 423 -19.50 13.24 28.07
CA THR A 423 -19.65 11.78 28.01
C THR A 423 -20.96 11.42 27.28
N PRO A 424 -21.06 10.23 26.68
CA PRO A 424 -22.09 9.94 25.68
C PRO A 424 -23.41 9.53 26.34
N GLN A 425 -24.52 10.00 25.79
CA GLN A 425 -25.84 9.39 26.00
C GLN A 425 -26.55 9.19 24.65
N ILE A 426 -27.02 7.96 24.50
CA ILE A 426 -27.72 7.39 23.35
C ILE A 426 -29.20 7.78 23.44
N SER A 427 -29.80 8.21 22.33
CA SER A 427 -31.18 7.82 22.02
C SER A 427 -31.58 8.11 20.57
N ASN A 428 -32.17 7.09 19.97
CA ASN A 428 -32.79 6.97 18.66
C ASN A 428 -33.80 8.09 18.30
N ALA A 429 -33.83 8.50 17.03
CA ALA A 429 -35.06 8.49 16.23
C ALA A 429 -34.81 8.78 14.75
N LYS A 430 -35.56 8.05 13.92
CA LYS A 430 -35.62 8.02 12.46
C LYS A 430 -36.28 9.28 11.89
N ARG A 431 -35.83 9.75 10.72
CA ARG A 431 -36.65 9.85 9.48
C ARG A 431 -35.88 10.46 8.30
N PHE A 432 -35.97 9.71 7.21
CA PHE A 432 -35.89 10.04 5.79
C PHE A 432 -36.19 11.50 5.40
N LEU A 433 -35.47 12.00 4.38
CA LEU A 433 -36.05 12.36 3.06
C LEU A 433 -34.91 12.59 2.04
N THR A 434 -35.05 11.93 0.88
CA THR A 434 -34.33 12.19 -0.38
C THR A 434 -34.94 13.41 -1.10
N PRO A 435 -34.23 14.02 -2.09
CA PRO A 435 -34.43 13.64 -3.50
C PRO A 435 -33.08 13.55 -4.28
N ALA A 436 -32.86 12.47 -5.04
CA ALA A 436 -33.13 12.33 -6.49
C ALA A 436 -32.11 13.01 -7.44
N THR A 437 -31.20 12.17 -7.94
CA THR A 437 -30.77 11.99 -9.34
C THR A 437 -30.52 13.22 -10.24
N ARG A 438 -29.24 13.46 -10.56
CA ARG A 438 -28.82 13.75 -11.96
C ARG A 438 -27.49 13.04 -12.25
N SER A 439 -27.57 12.06 -13.15
CA SER A 439 -26.44 11.43 -13.81
C SER A 439 -25.85 12.41 -14.83
N ALA A 440 -24.53 12.59 -14.79
CA ALA A 440 -23.78 13.18 -15.90
C ALA A 440 -22.49 12.37 -16.08
N THR A 441 -22.51 11.51 -17.10
CA THR A 441 -21.35 10.86 -17.70
C THR A 441 -20.42 11.93 -18.28
N ARG A 442 -19.20 12.06 -17.74
CA ARG A 442 -18.09 12.67 -18.47
C ARG A 442 -16.86 11.78 -18.37
N SER A 443 -16.57 11.17 -19.49
CA SER A 443 -15.34 10.50 -19.86
C SER A 443 -14.14 11.42 -19.59
N ALA A 444 -13.21 10.97 -18.76
CA ALA A 444 -11.89 11.57 -18.63
C ALA A 444 -10.89 10.72 -19.41
N SER A 445 -10.45 11.26 -20.54
CA SER A 445 -9.32 10.84 -21.33
C SER A 445 -8.06 10.77 -20.48
N ARG A 446 -7.62 9.54 -20.16
CA ARG A 446 -6.29 9.26 -19.61
C ARG A 446 -5.22 9.68 -20.62
N LEU A 447 -4.28 10.51 -20.19
CA LEU A 447 -3.06 10.79 -20.94
C LEU A 447 -2.18 9.53 -20.96
N PRO A 448 -1.43 9.26 -22.05
CA PRO A 448 -0.59 8.08 -22.13
C PRO A 448 0.67 8.25 -21.26
N LEU A 449 0.94 7.22 -20.44
CA LEU A 449 2.13 7.09 -19.62
C LEU A 449 3.38 7.17 -20.50
N ARG A 450 4.30 8.08 -20.16
CA ARG A 450 5.61 8.19 -20.80
C ARG A 450 6.44 6.96 -20.44
N GLN A 451 6.78 6.13 -21.43
CA GLN A 451 7.71 5.03 -21.27
C GLN A 451 9.02 5.53 -20.65
N ILE A 452 9.37 5.00 -19.48
CA ILE A 452 10.69 5.18 -18.88
C ILE A 452 11.67 4.35 -19.72
N GLN A 453 12.34 5.00 -20.66
CA GLN A 453 13.47 4.43 -21.40
C GLN A 453 14.77 4.64 -20.60
N PRO A 454 15.67 3.65 -20.53
CA PRO A 454 17.00 3.86 -19.97
C PRO A 454 17.84 4.75 -20.89
N SER A 455 18.45 5.79 -20.31
CA SER A 455 19.33 6.73 -21.01
C SER A 455 20.61 6.04 -21.55
N PRO A 456 20.95 6.19 -22.84
CA PRO A 456 22.17 5.63 -23.42
C PRO A 456 23.28 6.68 -23.47
N TYR A 457 24.39 6.43 -22.77
CA TYR A 457 25.67 7.08 -23.07
C TYR A 457 26.54 6.14 -23.91
N HIS A 458 26.70 6.48 -25.19
CA HIS A 458 27.73 5.95 -26.07
C HIS A 458 28.70 7.09 -26.46
N HIS A 459 29.99 6.87 -26.22
CA HIS A 459 31.07 7.31 -27.12
C HIS A 459 31.98 6.07 -27.31
N ARG A 460 31.89 5.35 -28.45
CA ARG A 460 32.60 5.54 -29.74
C ARG A 460 34.12 5.45 -29.54
N ALA A 461 34.82 4.44 -30.07
CA ALA A 461 35.20 4.37 -31.49
C ALA A 461 35.81 3.00 -31.92
N HIS A 462 35.40 2.53 -33.11
CA HIS A 462 36.21 2.05 -34.26
C HIS A 462 37.34 1.01 -34.01
N SER A 463 37.52 -0.14 -34.69
CA SER A 463 37.00 -0.78 -35.91
C SER A 463 37.54 -2.23 -35.95
N SER A 464 36.82 -3.17 -36.58
CA SER A 464 37.31 -4.52 -36.98
C SER A 464 37.94 -4.47 -38.40
N PRO A 465 38.34 -5.59 -39.06
CA PRO A 465 38.89 -6.90 -38.64
C PRO A 465 40.14 -7.32 -39.46
N THR A 466 40.85 -8.42 -39.12
CA THR A 466 41.29 -9.48 -40.08
C THR A 466 42.16 -10.59 -39.43
N THR A 467 42.08 -11.76 -40.05
CA THR A 467 42.49 -13.14 -39.71
C THR A 467 44.02 -13.43 -39.77
N PRO A 468 44.47 -14.65 -39.37
CA PRO A 468 45.79 -14.92 -38.78
C PRO A 468 46.80 -15.56 -39.76
N LYS A 469 48.10 -15.56 -39.38
CA LYS A 469 49.11 -16.55 -39.85
C LYS A 469 50.39 -16.59 -38.99
N ARG A 470 50.73 -17.82 -38.57
CA ARG A 470 52.04 -18.48 -38.33
C ARG A 470 53.27 -17.69 -38.86
N THR A 471 54.47 -17.70 -38.26
CA THR A 471 55.38 -18.85 -38.05
C THR A 471 56.66 -18.43 -37.28
N THR A 472 57.18 -19.31 -36.39
CA THR A 472 58.61 -19.65 -36.06
C THR A 472 59.60 -18.55 -35.63
N ALA A 473 60.61 -18.73 -34.77
CA ALA A 473 61.21 -19.78 -33.91
C ALA A 473 62.34 -19.04 -33.12
N PHE A 474 62.68 -19.30 -31.86
CA PHE A 474 63.74 -20.20 -31.36
C PHE A 474 63.92 -19.83 -29.85
N LYS A 475 63.70 -20.74 -28.88
CA LYS A 475 64.67 -21.65 -28.23
C LYS A 475 65.67 -20.95 -27.28
N LEU A 476 65.50 -21.12 -25.95
CA LEU A 476 66.38 -21.89 -25.03
C LEU A 476 66.20 -21.49 -23.54
N LYS A 477 66.09 -22.53 -22.69
CA LYS A 477 66.21 -22.59 -21.21
C LYS A 477 67.69 -22.32 -20.78
N PRO A 478 68.10 -22.25 -19.47
CA PRO A 478 67.47 -22.80 -18.26
C PRO A 478 67.59 -21.99 -16.92
N SER A 479 66.82 -22.45 -15.93
CA SER A 479 66.97 -22.24 -14.47
C SER A 479 68.22 -22.93 -13.88
N PRO A 480 68.75 -22.57 -12.68
CA PRO A 480 68.30 -23.24 -11.43
C PRO A 480 68.55 -22.47 -10.10
N ARG A 481 67.80 -22.78 -9.02
CA ARG A 481 68.30 -23.37 -7.75
C ARG A 481 67.34 -23.20 -6.56
N ARG A 482 67.30 -24.30 -5.79
CA ARG A 482 66.69 -24.60 -4.49
C ARG A 482 67.65 -24.17 -3.36
N ILE A 483 67.16 -23.84 -2.15
CA ILE A 483 67.72 -24.18 -0.81
C ILE A 483 66.82 -23.57 0.30
N THR A 484 66.38 -24.43 1.23
CA THR A 484 65.74 -24.23 2.58
C THR A 484 66.83 -23.83 3.64
N PRO A 485 66.65 -23.69 5.00
CA PRO A 485 65.59 -24.18 5.91
C PRO A 485 65.33 -23.37 7.23
N ARG A 486 64.64 -24.04 8.20
CA ARG A 486 64.70 -23.95 9.70
C ARG A 486 63.62 -23.08 10.38
N ARG A 487 62.62 -23.57 11.14
CA ARG A 487 62.44 -24.52 12.28
C ARG A 487 62.53 -23.83 13.65
N TYR A 488 61.38 -23.70 14.33
CA TYR A 488 61.07 -23.81 15.79
C TYR A 488 59.54 -23.94 15.87
N GLY A 489 58.85 -24.79 16.64
CA GLY A 489 59.19 -25.60 17.82
C GLY A 489 58.24 -25.23 18.97
N PHE A 490 57.57 -26.22 19.57
CA PHE A 490 56.70 -26.22 20.77
C PHE A 490 55.22 -25.81 20.59
N SER A 491 54.21 -26.39 21.27
CA SER A 491 53.99 -27.70 21.92
C SER A 491 52.54 -27.70 22.44
N THR A 492 51.82 -28.82 22.26
CA THR A 492 50.88 -29.48 23.22
C THR A 492 49.84 -28.62 23.98
N THR A 493 48.53 -28.86 23.88
CA THR A 493 47.77 -29.92 24.59
C THR A 493 46.28 -29.78 24.20
N LYS A 494 45.63 -30.82 23.68
CA LYS A 494 44.74 -31.83 24.29
C LYS A 494 43.25 -31.44 24.46
N ASN A 495 42.44 -32.42 24.03
CA ASN A 495 41.04 -32.76 24.32
C ASN A 495 39.96 -32.03 23.50
N SER A 496 39.16 -32.67 22.63
CA SER A 496 38.43 -33.97 22.59
C SER A 496 36.96 -33.83 23.01
N LEU A 497 36.10 -34.51 22.23
CA LEU A 497 34.65 -34.74 22.34
C LEU A 497 33.81 -33.61 21.71
N GLN A 498 33.17 -33.76 20.55
CA GLN A 498 32.28 -34.83 20.03
C GLN A 498 31.00 -34.97 20.88
N PHE A 499 29.92 -34.35 20.38
CA PHE A 499 28.63 -34.97 20.13
C PHE A 499 28.14 -34.52 18.76
#